data_AF-A0A7V7GKI8-F1
#
_entry.id   AF-A0A7V7GKI8-F1
#
_cell.length_a   1.000
_cell.length_b   1.000
_cell.length_c   1.000
_cell.angle_alpha   90.00
_cell.angle_beta   90.00
_cell.angle_gamma   90.00
#
_symmetry.space_group_name_H-M   'P 1'
#
loop_
_entity.id
_entity.type
_entity.pdbx_description
1 polymer ?
#
loop_
_entity_poly.entity_id
_entity_poly.type
_entity_poly.pdbx_seq_one_letter_code
_entity_poly.pdbx_strand_id
1 'polypeptide(L)'
;MKNTKTNDLKSLVGITIMIALLFLGILYYITNNIYNKNLTNELDSLVRTHKIENYYIEKERVNFTTFKYRVSVSYDDSRKDKYPNLFYLTRPIFSTDKIDIEFENQK
;
A
#
# COMPACT_ATOMS: atom_id res chain seq x y z
N MET A 1 -42.19 -13.57 29.04
CA MET A 1 -41.59 -14.18 27.83
C MET A 1 -40.90 -13.13 26.92
N LYS A 2 -40.04 -12.26 27.50
CA LYS A 2 -39.40 -11.12 26.78
C LYS A 2 -37.86 -11.17 26.81
N ASN A 3 -37.26 -11.97 27.72
CA ASN A 3 -35.82 -12.00 27.96
C ASN A 3 -35.00 -12.80 26.93
N THR A 4 -35.59 -13.79 26.26
CA THR A 4 -34.87 -14.64 25.30
C THR A 4 -34.50 -13.89 24.02
N LYS A 5 -35.45 -13.15 23.42
CA LYS A 5 -35.19 -12.36 22.19
C LYS A 5 -34.10 -11.30 22.34
N THR A 6 -33.99 -10.67 23.51
CA THR A 6 -32.94 -9.66 23.78
C THR A 6 -31.55 -10.28 23.98
N ASN A 7 -31.48 -11.51 24.47
CA ASN A 7 -30.22 -12.23 24.66
C ASN A 7 -29.68 -12.76 23.33
N ASP A 8 -30.55 -13.25 22.45
CA ASP A 8 -30.19 -13.70 21.11
C ASP A 8 -29.69 -12.54 20.24
N LEU A 9 -30.32 -11.36 20.34
CA LEU A 9 -29.89 -10.17 19.61
C LEU A 9 -28.51 -9.66 20.10
N LYS A 10 -28.27 -9.65 21.41
CA LYS A 10 -26.95 -9.27 21.97
C LYS A 10 -25.85 -10.25 21.57
N SER A 11 -26.17 -11.55 21.56
CA SER A 11 -25.25 -12.60 21.10
C SER A 11 -24.91 -12.41 19.61
N LEU A 12 -25.92 -12.18 18.77
CA LEU A 12 -25.73 -11.91 17.34
C LEU A 12 -24.85 -10.67 17.10
N VAL A 13 -25.13 -9.56 17.81
CA VAL A 13 -24.32 -8.33 17.71
C VAL A 13 -22.87 -8.58 18.15
N GLY A 14 -22.65 -9.35 19.22
CA GLY A 14 -21.32 -9.72 19.67
C GLY A 14 -20.54 -10.55 18.64
N ILE A 15 -21.21 -11.50 17.99
CA ILE A 15 -20.62 -12.30 16.90
C ILE A 15 -20.29 -11.41 15.69
N THR A 16 -21.17 -10.49 15.31
CA THR A 16 -20.93 -9.57 14.19
C THR A 16 -19.73 -8.66 14.45
N ILE A 17 -19.58 -8.14 15.68
CA ILE A 17 -18.43 -7.31 16.07
C ILE A 17 -17.14 -8.12 16.02
N MET A 18 -17.16 -9.36 16.54
CA MET A 18 -16.02 -10.28 16.48
C MET A 18 -15.57 -10.55 15.03
N ILE A 19 -16.52 -10.81 14.13
CA ILE A 19 -16.24 -11.02 12.71
C ILE A 19 -15.65 -9.74 12.08
N ALA A 20 -16.22 -8.58 12.37
CA ALA A 20 -15.71 -7.30 11.86
C ALA A 20 -14.26 -7.03 12.33
N LEU A 21 -13.94 -7.33 13.59
CA LEU A 21 -12.58 -7.20 14.13
C LEU A 21 -11.60 -8.17 13.47
N LEU A 22 -12.00 -9.41 13.20
CA LEU A 22 -11.20 -10.36 12.44
C LEU A 22 -10.92 -9.86 11.02
N PHE A 23 -11.93 -9.34 10.32
CA PHE A 23 -11.75 -8.72 9.00
C PHE A 23 -10.79 -7.53 9.05
N LEU A 24 -10.90 -6.66 10.05
CA LEU A 24 -9.96 -5.54 10.24
C LEU A 24 -8.53 -6.03 10.49
N GLY A 25 -8.35 -7.07 11.31
CA GLY A 25 -7.04 -7.66 11.58
C GLY A 25 -6.41 -8.27 10.33
N ILE A 26 -7.18 -9.01 9.54
CA ILE A 26 -6.76 -9.57 8.25
C ILE A 26 -6.39 -8.44 7.28
N LEU A 27 -7.23 -7.40 7.18
CA LEU A 27 -6.97 -6.25 6.32
C LEU A 27 -5.68 -5.52 6.73
N TYR A 28 -5.45 -5.33 8.02
CA TYR A 28 -4.23 -4.75 8.56
C TYR A 28 -3.00 -5.61 8.22
N TYR A 29 -3.09 -6.93 8.41
CA TYR A 29 -2.01 -7.86 8.10
C TYR A 29 -1.65 -7.86 6.61
N ILE A 30 -2.65 -7.93 5.73
CA ILE A 30 -2.45 -7.88 4.27
C ILE A 30 -1.79 -6.55 3.88
N THR A 31 -2.31 -5.43 4.39
CA THR A 31 -1.83 -4.08 4.07
C THR A 31 -0.40 -3.81 4.57
N ASN A 32 -0.01 -4.35 5.73
CA ASN A 32 1.30 -4.04 6.31
C ASN A 32 2.38 -5.07 5.99
N ASN A 33 2.05 -6.35 5.82
CA ASN A 33 3.07 -7.37 5.60
C ASN A 33 3.17 -7.77 4.13
N ILE A 34 2.07 -8.11 3.48
CA ILE A 34 2.11 -8.61 2.10
C ILE A 34 2.35 -7.46 1.13
N TYR A 35 1.61 -6.37 1.31
CA TYR A 35 1.68 -5.21 0.42
C TYR A 35 3.04 -4.51 0.51
N ASN A 36 3.53 -4.20 1.72
CA ASN A 36 4.82 -3.52 1.89
C ASN A 36 5.97 -4.40 1.35
N LYS A 37 5.94 -5.71 1.56
CA LYS A 37 6.97 -6.63 1.05
C LYS A 37 7.03 -6.67 -0.48
N ASN A 38 5.88 -6.70 -1.14
CA ASN A 38 5.83 -6.71 -2.61
C ASN A 38 6.28 -5.37 -3.20
N LEU A 39 5.90 -4.25 -2.58
CA LEU A 39 6.38 -2.92 -2.95
C LEU A 39 7.92 -2.83 -2.84
N THR A 40 8.50 -3.34 -1.76
CA THR A 40 9.97 -3.37 -1.60
C THR A 40 10.63 -4.18 -2.71
N ASN A 41 10.10 -5.35 -3.05
CA ASN A 41 10.69 -6.19 -4.11
C ASN A 41 10.63 -5.54 -5.50
N GLU A 42 9.50 -4.92 -5.86
CA GLU A 42 9.36 -4.21 -7.15
C GLU A 42 10.27 -2.98 -7.20
N LEU A 43 10.40 -2.25 -6.08
CA LEU A 43 11.30 -1.10 -6.00
C LEU A 43 12.78 -1.51 -6.03
N ASP A 44 13.17 -2.59 -5.36
CA ASP A 44 14.53 -3.13 -5.42
C ASP A 44 14.91 -3.54 -6.86
N SER A 45 13.95 -4.06 -7.61
CA SER A 45 14.13 -4.36 -9.04
C SER A 45 14.37 -3.09 -9.86
N LEU A 46 13.60 -2.03 -9.61
CA LEU A 46 13.78 -0.71 -10.23
C LEU A 46 15.15 -0.10 -9.89
N VAL A 47 15.55 -0.15 -8.62
CA VAL A 47 16.84 0.34 -8.11
C VAL A 47 18.01 -0.35 -8.80
N ARG A 48 17.98 -1.68 -8.90
CA ARG A 48 19.01 -2.44 -9.63
C ARG A 48 19.05 -2.14 -11.12
N THR A 49 17.88 -2.01 -11.75
CA THR A 49 17.78 -1.78 -13.20
C THR A 49 18.29 -0.39 -13.60
N HIS A 50 17.93 0.64 -12.82
CA HIS A 50 18.25 2.04 -13.12
C HIS A 50 19.54 2.53 -12.45
N LYS A 51 20.18 1.70 -11.62
CA LYS A 51 21.34 2.06 -10.78
C LYS A 51 21.06 3.29 -9.92
N ILE A 52 19.92 3.30 -9.25
CA ILE A 52 19.57 4.34 -8.27
C ILE A 52 20.54 4.20 -7.09
N GLU A 53 21.19 5.29 -6.69
CA GLU A 53 22.12 5.26 -5.55
C GLU A 53 21.38 5.29 -4.22
N ASN A 54 20.40 6.19 -4.12
CA ASN A 54 19.57 6.38 -2.95
C ASN A 54 18.14 6.68 -3.36
N TYR A 55 17.19 6.21 -2.56
CA TYR A 55 15.78 6.53 -2.74
C TYR A 55 15.11 6.81 -1.39
N TYR A 56 14.09 7.64 -1.43
CA TYR A 56 13.23 7.95 -0.29
C TYR A 56 11.78 7.73 -0.70
N ILE A 57 11.01 7.08 0.18
CA ILE A 57 9.61 6.74 -0.08
C ILE A 57 8.72 7.44 0.93
N GLU A 58 7.76 8.22 0.46
CA GLU A 58 6.66 8.74 1.26
C GLU A 58 5.39 7.95 0.91
N LYS A 59 4.73 7.39 1.93
CA LYS A 59 3.45 6.67 1.78
C LYS A 59 2.29 7.62 2.07
N GLU A 60 1.43 7.80 1.10
CA GLU A 60 0.18 8.57 1.20
C GLU A 60 -1.03 7.66 1.03
N ARG A 61 -2.03 7.79 1.90
CA ARG A 61 -3.31 7.08 1.74
C ARG A 61 -4.24 7.95 0.89
N VAL A 62 -4.52 7.53 -0.34
CA VAL A 62 -5.46 8.23 -1.23
C VAL A 62 -6.90 7.92 -0.83
N ASN A 63 -7.21 6.66 -0.53
CA ASN A 63 -8.52 6.24 -0.03
C ASN A 63 -8.39 4.95 0.80
N PHE A 64 -9.53 4.39 1.25
CA PHE A 64 -9.54 3.18 2.09
C PHE A 64 -8.91 1.96 1.44
N THR A 65 -8.88 1.89 0.12
CA THR A 65 -8.43 0.74 -0.65
C THR A 65 -7.21 1.03 -1.50
N THR A 66 -6.64 2.24 -1.46
CA THR A 66 -5.59 2.68 -2.40
C THR A 66 -4.54 3.52 -1.68
N PHE A 67 -3.29 3.15 -1.90
CA PHE A 67 -2.13 3.91 -1.45
C PHE A 67 -1.39 4.48 -2.66
N LYS A 68 -0.89 5.70 -2.49
CA LYS A 68 0.03 6.36 -3.40
C LYS A 68 1.37 6.50 -2.70
N TYR A 69 2.44 6.12 -3.38
CA TYR A 69 3.79 6.24 -2.88
C TYR A 69 4.53 7.23 -3.74
N ARG A 70 5.07 8.26 -3.12
CA ARG A 70 5.96 9.20 -3.77
C ARG A 70 7.37 8.70 -3.56
N VAL A 71 8.06 8.40 -4.65
CA VAL A 71 9.44 7.91 -4.61
C VAL A 71 10.35 8.98 -5.17
N SER A 72 11.18 9.54 -4.30
CA SER A 72 12.24 10.46 -4.67
C SER A 72 13.54 9.67 -4.82
N VAL A 73 14.20 9.80 -5.98
CA VAL A 73 15.41 9.05 -6.31
C VAL A 73 16.57 9.98 -6.61
N SER A 74 17.76 9.58 -6.16
CA SER A 74 19.01 10.27 -6.42
C SER A 74 19.92 9.37 -7.26
N TYR A 75 20.49 9.96 -8.30
CA TYR A 75 21.46 9.33 -9.17
C TYR A 75 22.82 9.99 -9.04
N ASP A 76 23.87 9.24 -9.39
CA ASP A 76 25.22 9.75 -9.68
C ASP A 76 25.12 10.94 -10.66
N ASP A 77 26.01 11.93 -10.52
CA ASP A 77 26.08 13.13 -11.35
C ASP A 77 26.05 12.84 -12.86
N SER A 78 26.62 11.71 -13.29
CA SER A 78 26.61 11.26 -14.68
C SER A 78 25.22 10.88 -15.25
N ARG A 79 24.20 10.77 -14.39
CA ARG A 79 22.86 10.24 -14.71
C ARG A 79 21.72 11.17 -14.29
N LYS A 80 21.98 12.24 -13.53
CA LYS A 80 20.95 13.19 -13.04
C LYS A 80 20.08 13.78 -14.15
N ASP A 81 20.63 13.98 -15.34
CA ASP A 81 19.89 14.58 -16.47
C ASP A 81 19.19 13.54 -17.37
N LYS A 82 19.39 12.23 -17.11
CA LYS A 82 18.88 11.14 -17.97
C LYS A 82 17.62 10.48 -17.45
N TYR A 83 17.33 10.60 -16.16
CA TYR A 83 16.25 9.89 -15.51
C TYR A 83 15.44 10.84 -14.62
N PRO A 84 14.13 10.60 -14.45
CA PRO A 84 13.31 11.38 -13.54
C PRO A 84 13.72 11.11 -12.09
N ASN A 85 13.84 12.19 -11.33
CA ASN A 85 14.16 12.16 -9.89
C ASN A 85 12.93 11.87 -9.01
N LEU A 86 11.74 11.88 -9.60
CA LEU A 86 10.48 11.65 -8.92
C LEU A 86 9.56 10.77 -9.75
N PHE A 87 8.96 9.77 -9.11
CA PHE A 87 7.84 9.03 -9.67
C PHE A 87 6.84 8.65 -8.58
N TYR A 88 5.62 8.40 -9.02
CA TYR A 88 4.51 8.03 -8.18
C TYR A 88 4.10 6.59 -8.48
N LEU A 89 3.91 5.83 -7.42
CA LEU A 89 3.43 4.46 -7.49
C LEU A 89 2.05 4.42 -6.86
N THR A 90 1.02 4.09 -7.64
CA THR A 90 -0.35 4.00 -7.13
C THR A 90 -0.82 2.56 -7.22
N ARG A 91 -1.34 2.00 -6.12
CA ARG A 91 -1.88 0.64 -6.15
C ARG A 91 -3.01 0.41 -5.13
N PRO A 92 -4.07 -0.31 -5.53
CA PRO A 92 -5.09 -0.80 -4.61
C PRO A 92 -4.58 -1.93 -3.70
N ILE A 93 -5.02 -1.97 -2.43
CA ILE A 93 -4.64 -2.94 -1.40
C ILE A 93 -4.92 -4.39 -1.82
N PHE A 94 -5.94 -4.60 -2.65
CA PHE A 94 -6.36 -5.92 -3.13
C PHE A 94 -5.89 -6.24 -4.55
N SER A 95 -5.17 -5.33 -5.21
CA SER A 95 -4.71 -5.59 -6.57
C SER A 95 -3.48 -6.51 -6.54
N THR A 96 -3.59 -7.63 -7.24
CA THR A 96 -2.47 -8.53 -7.55
C THR A 96 -1.65 -8.04 -8.74
N ASP A 97 -2.13 -7.03 -9.44
CA ASP A 97 -1.50 -6.51 -10.66
C ASP A 97 -0.23 -5.72 -10.34
N LYS A 98 0.60 -5.54 -11.36
CA LYS A 98 1.83 -4.73 -11.26
C LYS A 98 1.50 -3.31 -10.83
N ILE A 99 2.40 -2.70 -10.07
CA ILE A 99 2.25 -1.30 -9.66
C ILE A 99 2.20 -0.40 -10.89
N ASP A 100 1.24 0.54 -10.91
CA ASP A 100 1.20 1.58 -11.93
C ASP A 100 2.22 2.67 -11.58
N ILE A 101 3.07 3.01 -12.55
CA ILE A 101 4.20 3.93 -12.37
C ILE A 101 3.93 5.18 -13.19
N GLU A 102 3.63 6.28 -12.50
CA GLU A 102 3.52 7.60 -13.11
C GLU A 102 4.85 8.34 -12.91
N PHE A 103 5.56 8.62 -13.99
CA PHE A 103 6.71 9.51 -13.94
C PHE A 103 6.24 10.96 -13.93
N GLU A 104 6.89 11.82 -13.14
CA GLU A 104 6.64 13.26 -13.24
C GLU A 104 7.10 13.72 -14.64
N ASN A 105 6.16 14.27 -15.43
CA ASN A 105 6.46 14.78 -16.76
C ASN A 105 7.56 15.84 -16.66
N GLN A 106 8.73 15.56 -17.22
CA GLN A 106 9.76 16.56 -17.43
C GLN A 106 9.20 17.59 -18.43
N LYS A 107 8.97 18.81 -17.94
CA LYS A 107 8.68 19.98 -18.80
C LYS A 107 9.92 20.41 -19.56
#